data_AF-A0A151U9L4-F1
#
_entry.id   AF-A0A151U9L4-F1
#
_cell.length_a   1.000
_cell.length_b   1.000
_cell.length_c   1.000
_cell.angle_alpha   90.00
_cell.angle_beta   90.00
_cell.angle_gamma   90.00
#
_symmetry.space_group_name_H-M   'P 1'
#
loop_
_entity.id
_entity.type
_entity.pdbx_description
1 polymer ?
#
loop_
_entity_poly.entity_id
_entity_poly.type
_entity_poly.pdbx_seq_one_letter_code
_entity_poly.pdbx_strand_id
1 'polypeptide(L)'
;MAMARRMITRMRNTVGAVLLPHAPSTTHSHSFHFYNHSLSPSKSHFFSYSSTFLRSFSHHLPGEKSDEGATTDGWEEEDETEPKIGDGGDGGGVALQNVPWGQRALSIAEEVLTQFSEDIKLFAFKTTPRGYVYVRLDKLTGEYGCPSVEELECYNKEYKKRLDEVGALGEIPDDLALEVSSPGAERLLKVPDDISRFKEMPMRVYYTENMESNCPERDGVFLLDSIEKDSEICVWKMANVKENRDPLRKGRPLSRKQKDWRLKLPFNLHRMVTLYLEYL
;
A
#
# COMPACT_ATOMS: atom_id res chain seq x y z
N MET A 1 60.79 -70.97 19.76
CA MET A 1 60.19 -71.41 21.03
C MET A 1 60.05 -70.21 21.95
N ALA A 2 58.85 -70.04 22.51
CA ALA A 2 58.48 -69.20 23.67
C ALA A 2 58.71 -67.66 23.58
N MET A 3 57.82 -66.79 24.03
CA MET A 3 56.38 -66.80 24.32
C MET A 3 56.03 -65.32 24.60
N ALA A 4 54.91 -64.87 24.06
CA ALA A 4 54.39 -63.51 24.22
C ALA A 4 53.81 -63.28 25.63
N ARG A 5 54.03 -62.09 26.20
CA ARG A 5 53.17 -61.47 27.23
C ARG A 5 53.11 -59.96 27.01
N ARG A 6 52.07 -59.48 26.33
CA ARG A 6 51.65 -58.07 26.33
C ARG A 6 50.63 -57.87 27.45
N MET A 7 50.96 -57.05 28.44
CA MET A 7 50.02 -56.53 29.42
C MET A 7 49.38 -55.24 28.88
N ILE A 8 48.06 -55.21 28.86
CA ILE A 8 47.23 -54.01 28.78
C ILE A 8 46.80 -53.64 30.21
N THR A 9 46.46 -52.37 30.40
CA THR A 9 45.56 -51.75 31.41
C THR A 9 46.29 -50.91 32.46
N ARG A 10 46.09 -49.58 32.42
CA ARG A 10 45.18 -48.82 33.33
C ARG A 10 45.42 -47.31 33.14
N MET A 11 44.49 -46.61 32.50
CA MET A 11 44.42 -45.15 32.57
C MET A 11 43.96 -44.75 33.99
N ARG A 12 44.72 -43.87 34.64
CA ARG A 12 44.31 -43.15 35.85
C ARG A 12 44.02 -41.71 35.43
N ASN A 13 42.75 -41.30 35.54
CA ASN A 13 42.35 -39.90 35.48
C ASN A 13 42.77 -39.22 36.78
N THR A 14 43.60 -38.18 36.65
CA THR A 14 43.96 -37.29 37.76
C THR A 14 43.15 -36.02 37.65
N VAL A 15 42.36 -35.77 38.68
CA VAL A 15 41.61 -34.54 38.92
C VAL A 15 42.60 -33.44 39.29
N GLY A 16 42.63 -32.38 38.48
CA GLY A 16 43.35 -31.14 38.76
C GLY A 16 42.39 -29.97 38.58
N ALA A 17 41.95 -29.39 39.70
CA ALA A 17 41.12 -28.21 39.75
C ALA A 17 41.90 -26.97 39.28
N VAL A 18 41.36 -26.23 38.31
CA VAL A 18 41.74 -24.85 38.03
C VAL A 18 40.48 -24.03 37.75
N LEU A 19 40.06 -23.32 38.80
CA LEU A 19 39.50 -21.97 38.84
C LEU A 19 38.85 -21.42 37.55
N LEU A 20 37.52 -21.40 37.57
CA LEU A 20 36.67 -20.53 36.75
C LEU A 20 36.93 -19.05 37.08
N PRO A 21 37.11 -18.18 36.07
CA PRO A 21 36.74 -16.77 36.22
C PRO A 21 35.28 -16.61 35.81
N HIS A 22 34.42 -16.42 36.81
CA HIS A 22 33.19 -15.66 36.63
C HIS A 22 33.57 -14.18 36.54
N ALA A 23 33.21 -13.54 35.43
CA ALA A 23 32.89 -12.12 35.42
C ALA A 23 31.71 -11.87 34.47
N PRO A 24 30.75 -11.02 34.88
CA PRO A 24 29.47 -10.83 34.21
C PRO A 24 29.53 -9.65 33.22
N SER A 25 28.75 -9.72 32.15
CA SER A 25 28.31 -8.51 31.44
C SER A 25 27.05 -8.78 30.64
N THR A 26 25.93 -8.69 31.37
CA THR A 26 24.77 -7.89 30.99
C THR A 26 24.59 -7.64 29.49
N THR A 27 23.90 -8.56 28.81
CA THR A 27 23.15 -8.21 27.60
C THR A 27 21.99 -7.31 28.02
N HIS A 28 22.27 -6.01 28.13
CA HIS A 28 21.23 -5.01 28.09
C HIS A 28 20.63 -5.04 26.68
N SER A 29 19.56 -5.82 26.51
CA SER A 29 18.55 -5.51 25.52
C SER A 29 17.99 -4.14 25.91
N HIS A 30 18.56 -3.09 25.35
CA HIS A 30 17.93 -1.78 25.37
C HIS A 30 16.78 -1.83 24.36
N SER A 31 15.66 -2.39 24.80
CA SER A 31 14.35 -2.01 24.28
C SER A 31 14.28 -0.49 24.37
N PHE A 32 14.40 0.20 23.24
CA PHE A 32 14.00 1.59 23.16
C PHE A 32 12.48 1.58 23.17
N HIS A 33 11.90 1.50 24.37
CA HIS A 33 10.53 1.89 24.59
C HIS A 33 10.44 3.39 24.31
N PHE A 34 10.17 3.74 23.06
CA PHE A 34 9.54 5.02 22.78
C PHE A 34 8.13 4.94 23.36
N TYR A 35 7.99 5.31 24.63
CA TYR A 35 6.71 5.77 25.16
C TYR A 35 6.42 7.12 24.52
N ASN A 36 6.05 7.12 23.25
CA ASN A 36 5.17 8.15 22.76
C ASN A 36 3.78 7.75 23.25
N HIS A 37 3.39 8.29 24.40
CA HIS A 37 1.97 8.51 24.66
C HIS A 37 1.51 9.57 23.63
N SER A 38 1.31 9.15 22.38
CA SER A 38 0.46 9.91 21.48
C SER A 38 -0.94 9.78 22.06
N LEU A 39 -1.40 10.89 22.62
CA LEU A 39 -2.82 11.18 22.76
C LEU A 39 -3.53 10.65 21.51
N SER A 40 -4.57 9.85 21.75
CA SER A 40 -5.53 9.38 20.76
C SER A 40 -5.66 10.37 19.59
N PRO A 41 -5.52 9.93 18.33
CA PRO A 41 -5.77 10.83 17.22
C PRO A 41 -7.22 11.28 17.32
N SER A 42 -7.41 12.59 17.50
CA SER A 42 -8.67 13.20 17.12
C SER A 42 -8.88 12.83 15.66
N LYS A 43 -10.00 12.18 15.36
CA LYS A 43 -10.45 11.86 14.01
C LYS A 43 -10.61 13.18 13.25
N SER A 44 -9.54 13.68 12.66
CA SER A 44 -9.61 14.80 11.74
C SER A 44 -10.09 14.22 10.41
N HIS A 45 -11.34 14.54 10.11
CA HIS A 45 -11.99 14.30 8.83
C HIS A 45 -11.02 14.53 7.67
N PHE A 46 -10.79 13.49 6.89
CA PHE A 46 -10.03 13.56 5.66
C PHE A 46 -10.87 14.33 4.65
N PHE A 47 -10.48 15.56 4.33
CA PHE A 47 -10.94 16.15 3.07
C PHE A 47 -10.10 15.54 1.96
N SER A 48 -10.74 14.68 1.18
CA SER A 48 -10.25 14.23 -0.11
C SER A 48 -10.06 15.46 -1.01
N TYR A 49 -8.84 15.97 -1.06
CA TYR A 49 -8.45 16.94 -2.06
C TYR A 49 -7.69 16.19 -3.15
N SER A 50 -8.40 15.64 -4.13
CA SER A 50 -8.09 15.80 -5.56
C SER A 50 -8.98 14.92 -6.43
N SER A 51 -9.84 15.54 -7.22
CA SER A 51 -9.89 15.28 -8.66
C SER A 51 -10.65 16.43 -9.33
N THR A 52 -10.08 17.00 -10.37
CA THR A 52 -10.84 17.84 -11.30
C THR A 52 -11.88 16.95 -11.96
N PHE A 53 -13.13 17.07 -11.50
CA PHE A 53 -14.30 16.45 -12.09
C PHE A 53 -14.41 16.82 -13.58
N LEU A 54 -14.12 15.88 -14.47
CA LEU A 54 -14.39 16.05 -15.90
C LEU A 54 -15.79 15.56 -16.20
N ARG A 55 -16.77 16.45 -15.98
CA ARG A 55 -18.15 16.30 -16.43
C ARG A 55 -18.19 16.47 -17.96
N SER A 56 -18.21 15.37 -18.71
CA SER A 56 -18.58 15.41 -20.12
C SER A 56 -20.08 15.21 -20.27
N PHE A 57 -20.86 16.29 -20.19
CA PHE A 57 -22.22 16.31 -20.74
C PHE A 57 -22.16 16.80 -22.19
N SER A 58 -22.57 15.96 -23.14
CA SER A 58 -22.73 16.36 -24.54
C SER A 58 -23.92 17.33 -24.65
N HIS A 59 -23.65 18.62 -24.77
CA HIS A 59 -24.68 19.63 -25.02
C HIS A 59 -25.00 19.73 -26.51
N HIS A 60 -26.19 19.25 -26.88
CA HIS A 60 -26.89 19.70 -28.07
C HIS A 60 -27.89 20.80 -27.66
N LEU A 61 -27.78 21.99 -28.26
CA LEU A 61 -28.76 23.10 -28.19
C LEU A 61 -29.19 23.44 -29.62
N PRO A 62 -30.38 24.04 -29.89
CA PRO A 62 -31.04 25.03 -29.02
C PRO A 62 -32.58 24.91 -28.87
N GLY A 63 -33.11 25.48 -27.78
CA GLY A 63 -34.53 25.79 -27.62
C GLY A 63 -34.92 26.03 -26.16
N GLU A 64 -34.97 27.30 -25.75
CA GLU A 64 -35.41 27.73 -24.40
C GLU A 64 -36.83 27.24 -24.07
N LYS A 65 -36.97 26.48 -22.99
CA LYS A 65 -38.05 26.65 -22.01
C LYS A 65 -37.51 26.29 -20.62
N SER A 66 -37.63 27.27 -19.72
CA SER A 66 -37.42 27.18 -18.28
C SER A 66 -38.16 25.98 -17.71
N ASP A 67 -37.43 25.07 -17.06
CA ASP A 67 -37.97 24.19 -16.03
C ASP A 67 -36.97 24.10 -14.88
N GLU A 68 -37.48 24.38 -13.69
CA GLU A 68 -36.76 24.47 -12.44
C GLU A 68 -36.50 23.07 -11.88
N GLY A 69 -35.33 22.85 -11.28
CA GLY A 69 -35.13 21.74 -10.35
C GLY A 69 -34.60 20.45 -10.96
N ALA A 70 -33.51 20.49 -11.72
CA ALA A 70 -32.64 19.31 -11.83
C ALA A 70 -31.92 19.14 -10.48
N THR A 71 -32.54 18.40 -9.56
CA THR A 71 -31.87 17.92 -8.35
C THR A 71 -30.65 17.16 -8.83
N THR A 72 -29.46 17.60 -8.41
CA THR A 72 -28.24 16.82 -8.61
C THR A 72 -28.41 15.56 -7.76
N ASP A 73 -28.97 14.51 -8.36
CA ASP A 73 -28.82 13.14 -7.87
C ASP A 73 -27.35 12.80 -8.21
N GLY A 74 -26.36 13.29 -7.48
CA GLY A 74 -26.25 13.16 -6.04
C GLY A 74 -25.74 11.75 -5.80
N TRP A 75 -24.58 11.42 -6.40
CA TRP A 75 -23.86 10.18 -6.16
C TRP A 75 -23.98 9.87 -4.67
N GLU A 76 -24.70 8.80 -4.32
CA GLU A 76 -24.75 8.38 -2.93
C GLU A 76 -23.33 8.00 -2.54
N GLU A 77 -22.74 8.78 -1.62
CA GLU A 77 -21.43 8.50 -1.05
C GLU A 77 -21.47 7.07 -0.52
N GLU A 78 -20.67 6.19 -1.12
CA GLU A 78 -20.48 4.86 -0.59
C GLU A 78 -19.79 4.99 0.78
N ASP A 79 -20.21 4.22 1.77
CA ASP A 79 -19.66 4.29 3.12
C ASP A 79 -18.12 4.27 3.05
N GLU A 80 -17.47 5.34 3.52
CA GLU A 80 -16.01 5.44 3.59
C GLU A 80 -15.49 4.32 4.51
N THR A 81 -15.03 3.24 3.88
CA THR A 81 -14.44 2.09 4.56
C THR A 81 -12.92 2.16 4.45
N GLU A 82 -12.23 1.73 5.50
CA GLU A 82 -10.76 1.64 5.46
C GLU A 82 -10.34 0.71 4.31
N PRO A 83 -9.35 1.12 3.49
CA PRO A 83 -8.96 0.37 2.32
C PRO A 83 -8.42 -1.02 2.70
N LYS A 84 -8.68 -2.01 1.85
CA LYS A 84 -8.24 -3.40 2.05
C LYS A 84 -7.73 -3.96 0.73
N ILE A 85 -6.61 -4.67 0.77
CA ILE A 85 -6.03 -5.28 -0.44
C ILE A 85 -7.09 -6.06 -1.22
N GLY A 86 -7.31 -5.66 -2.48
CA GLY A 86 -8.28 -6.31 -3.37
C GLY A 86 -9.71 -5.76 -3.31
N ASP A 87 -9.97 -4.65 -2.63
CA ASP A 87 -11.30 -4.05 -2.51
C ASP A 87 -11.83 -3.36 -3.78
N GLY A 88 -11.00 -3.21 -4.82
CA GLY A 88 -11.36 -2.49 -6.05
C GLY A 88 -11.39 -0.96 -5.90
N GLY A 89 -10.93 -0.44 -4.76
CA GLY A 89 -10.64 0.97 -4.49
C GLY A 89 -9.16 1.16 -4.23
N ASP A 90 -8.81 1.82 -3.13
CA ASP A 90 -7.40 2.10 -2.78
C ASP A 90 -6.67 0.93 -2.13
N GLY A 91 -7.27 -0.24 -2.00
CA GLY A 91 -6.54 -1.51 -1.86
C GLY A 91 -6.16 -2.16 -3.19
N GLY A 92 -6.57 -1.57 -4.30
CA GLY A 92 -6.37 -2.09 -5.65
C GLY A 92 -7.19 -3.35 -5.93
N GLY A 93 -6.94 -3.97 -7.09
CA GLY A 93 -7.58 -5.23 -7.49
C GLY A 93 -8.97 -5.06 -8.11
N VAL A 94 -9.70 -6.17 -8.21
CA VAL A 94 -10.97 -6.24 -8.95
C VAL A 94 -12.10 -6.64 -8.00
N ALA A 95 -13.14 -5.81 -7.91
CA ALA A 95 -14.33 -6.04 -7.11
C ALA A 95 -15.62 -5.93 -7.96
N LEU A 96 -16.09 -7.05 -8.50
CA LEU A 96 -17.25 -7.06 -9.41
C LEU A 96 -18.62 -7.00 -8.69
N GLN A 97 -18.66 -7.13 -7.36
CA GLN A 97 -19.88 -7.10 -6.55
C GLN A 97 -21.00 -8.02 -7.09
N ASN A 98 -20.62 -9.15 -7.71
CA ASN A 98 -21.52 -10.16 -8.28
C ASN A 98 -22.55 -9.64 -9.29
N VAL A 99 -22.26 -8.55 -10.00
CA VAL A 99 -23.14 -8.09 -11.10
C VAL A 99 -22.88 -8.94 -12.36
N PRO A 100 -23.92 -9.46 -13.04
CA PRO A 100 -23.75 -10.39 -14.18
C PRO A 100 -22.93 -9.82 -15.35
N TRP A 101 -22.98 -8.50 -15.53
CA TRP A 101 -22.28 -7.77 -16.60
C TRP A 101 -20.86 -7.33 -16.21
N GLY A 102 -20.46 -7.48 -14.94
CA GLY A 102 -19.22 -6.91 -14.40
C GLY A 102 -17.97 -7.48 -15.06
N GLN A 103 -17.98 -8.79 -15.34
CA GLN A 103 -16.87 -9.46 -16.03
C GLN A 103 -16.72 -8.94 -17.47
N ARG A 104 -17.83 -8.63 -18.14
CA ARG A 104 -17.80 -8.10 -19.50
C ARG A 104 -17.24 -6.68 -19.50
N ALA A 105 -17.68 -5.83 -18.57
CA ALA A 105 -17.13 -4.48 -18.41
C ALA A 105 -15.62 -4.50 -18.12
N LEU A 106 -15.15 -5.35 -17.19
CA LEU A 106 -13.73 -5.52 -16.91
C LEU A 106 -12.92 -5.93 -18.15
N SER A 107 -13.42 -6.91 -18.91
CA SER A 107 -12.75 -7.37 -20.13
C SER A 107 -12.59 -6.23 -21.15
N ILE A 108 -13.61 -5.37 -21.27
CA ILE A 108 -13.54 -4.20 -22.15
C ILE A 108 -12.53 -3.17 -21.62
N ALA A 109 -12.46 -2.95 -20.30
CA ALA A 109 -11.48 -2.07 -19.69
C ALA A 109 -10.04 -2.52 -20.01
N GLU A 110 -9.77 -3.82 -19.88
CA GLU A 110 -8.48 -4.42 -20.23
C GLU A 110 -8.18 -4.32 -21.73
N GLU A 111 -9.15 -4.61 -22.60
CA GLU A 111 -9.03 -4.45 -24.05
C GLU A 111 -8.68 -3.00 -24.43
N VAL A 112 -9.37 -2.01 -23.86
CA VAL A 112 -9.11 -0.59 -24.12
C VAL A 112 -7.70 -0.22 -23.65
N LEU A 113 -7.29 -0.69 -22.47
CA LEU A 113 -5.97 -0.40 -21.91
C LEU A 113 -4.83 -0.86 -22.83
N THR A 114 -5.02 -1.91 -23.63
CA THR A 114 -3.99 -2.35 -24.60
C THR A 114 -3.67 -1.33 -25.70
N GLN A 115 -4.52 -0.33 -25.90
CA GLN A 115 -4.30 0.77 -26.86
C GLN A 115 -3.43 1.89 -26.28
N PHE A 116 -3.18 1.87 -24.97
CA PHE A 116 -2.41 2.87 -24.24
C PHE A 116 -0.97 2.38 -24.01
N SER A 117 -0.15 3.26 -23.46
CA SER A 117 1.24 2.95 -23.14
C SER A 117 1.35 1.77 -22.17
N GLU A 118 2.35 0.90 -22.40
CA GLU A 118 2.60 -0.30 -21.57
C GLU A 118 2.94 0.04 -20.10
N ASP A 119 3.29 1.30 -19.82
CA ASP A 119 3.54 1.79 -18.48
C ASP A 119 2.28 2.22 -17.72
N ILE A 120 1.08 2.19 -18.34
CA ILE A 120 -0.19 2.38 -17.66
C ILE A 120 -0.83 1.02 -17.38
N LYS A 121 -1.21 0.78 -16.13
CA LYS A 121 -1.88 -0.45 -15.70
C LYS A 121 -3.18 -0.16 -14.98
N LEU A 122 -4.08 -1.14 -15.03
CA LEU A 122 -5.27 -1.18 -14.20
C LEU A 122 -4.84 -1.47 -12.75
N PHE A 123 -4.96 -0.48 -11.88
CA PHE A 123 -4.69 -0.63 -10.45
C PHE A 123 -5.91 -1.18 -9.72
N ALA A 124 -7.08 -0.61 -9.99
CA ALA A 124 -8.33 -1.05 -9.38
C ALA A 124 -9.48 -1.01 -10.39
N PHE A 125 -10.41 -1.94 -10.22
CA PHE A 125 -11.66 -1.98 -10.96
C PHE A 125 -12.79 -2.40 -10.03
N LYS A 126 -13.87 -1.63 -10.01
CA LYS A 126 -15.04 -1.95 -9.20
C LYS A 126 -16.32 -1.70 -9.97
N THR A 127 -17.26 -2.61 -9.83
CA THR A 127 -18.64 -2.41 -10.31
C THR A 127 -19.60 -2.46 -9.15
N THR A 128 -20.73 -1.79 -9.28
CA THR A 128 -21.79 -1.83 -8.26
C THR A 128 -23.11 -2.31 -8.87
N PRO A 129 -24.01 -2.90 -8.06
CA PRO A 129 -25.34 -3.29 -8.52
C PRO A 129 -26.18 -2.13 -9.09
N ARG A 130 -25.82 -0.88 -8.79
CA ARG A 130 -26.50 0.34 -9.24
C ARG A 130 -26.03 0.84 -10.62
N GLY A 131 -25.08 0.14 -11.26
CA GLY A 131 -24.59 0.53 -12.58
C GLY A 131 -23.41 1.51 -12.55
N TYR A 132 -22.71 1.62 -11.42
CA TYR A 132 -21.46 2.37 -11.34
C TYR A 132 -20.27 1.48 -11.69
N VAL A 133 -19.34 2.04 -12.46
CA VAL A 133 -18.05 1.46 -12.80
C VAL A 133 -16.95 2.43 -12.36
N TYR A 134 -16.05 1.95 -11.51
CA TYR A 134 -14.88 2.70 -11.06
C TYR A 134 -13.63 2.06 -11.63
N VAL A 135 -12.77 2.86 -12.25
CA VAL A 135 -11.50 2.44 -12.82
C VAL A 135 -10.40 3.32 -12.24
N ARG A 136 -9.38 2.68 -11.68
CA ARG A 136 -8.17 3.38 -11.23
C ARG A 136 -6.99 2.95 -12.07
N LEU A 137 -6.33 3.91 -12.70
CA LEU A 137 -5.17 3.69 -13.56
C LEU A 137 -3.88 4.13 -12.86
N ASP A 138 -2.85 3.30 -12.93
CA ASP A 138 -1.55 3.54 -12.32
C ASP A 138 -0.47 3.59 -13.39
N LYS A 139 0.36 4.64 -13.34
CA LYS A 139 1.47 4.88 -14.26
C LYS A 139 2.78 4.43 -13.64
N LEU A 140 3.28 3.27 -14.06
CA LEU A 140 4.45 2.61 -13.48
C LEU A 140 5.73 3.45 -13.48
N THR A 141 5.89 4.34 -14.47
CA THR A 141 7.05 5.23 -14.62
C THR A 141 6.91 6.53 -13.83
N GLY A 142 5.71 6.86 -13.36
CA GLY A 142 5.44 8.09 -12.60
C GLY A 142 5.90 7.97 -11.15
N GLU A 143 6.48 9.04 -10.61
CA GLU A 143 6.95 9.11 -9.21
C GLU A 143 5.86 8.70 -8.22
N TYR A 144 4.66 9.26 -8.39
CA TYR A 144 3.48 8.94 -7.59
C TYR A 144 2.56 7.95 -8.30
N GLY A 145 2.97 7.29 -9.38
CA GLY A 145 2.08 6.36 -10.08
C GLY A 145 0.83 6.98 -10.73
N CYS A 146 0.75 8.30 -10.88
CA CYS A 146 -0.43 8.98 -11.42
C CYS A 146 -0.27 9.21 -12.94
N PRO A 147 -1.17 8.70 -13.79
CA PRO A 147 -1.24 9.12 -15.19
C PRO A 147 -1.56 10.61 -15.33
N SER A 148 -1.24 11.20 -16.49
CA SER A 148 -1.62 12.60 -16.76
C SER A 148 -3.14 12.74 -16.94
N VAL A 149 -3.66 13.96 -16.80
CA VAL A 149 -5.08 14.24 -17.00
C VAL A 149 -5.51 13.85 -18.41
N GLU A 150 -4.67 14.13 -19.41
CA GLU A 150 -4.92 13.79 -20.81
C GLU A 150 -4.96 12.26 -21.02
N GLU A 151 -4.09 11.51 -20.35
CA GLU A 151 -4.10 10.04 -20.42
C GLU A 151 -5.40 9.47 -19.82
N LEU A 152 -5.84 9.99 -18.67
CA LEU A 152 -7.11 9.60 -18.03
C LEU A 152 -8.32 9.96 -18.91
N GLU A 153 -8.33 11.16 -19.50
CA GLU A 153 -9.38 11.63 -20.41
C GLU A 153 -9.49 10.76 -21.67
N CYS A 154 -8.36 10.46 -22.30
CA CYS A 154 -8.31 9.62 -23.48
C CYS A 154 -8.84 8.21 -23.16
N TYR A 155 -8.40 7.61 -22.05
CA TYR A 155 -8.90 6.30 -21.63
C TYR A 155 -10.39 6.33 -21.32
N ASN A 156 -10.85 7.32 -20.54
CA ASN A 156 -12.25 7.47 -20.18
C ASN A 156 -13.16 7.54 -21.42
N LYS A 157 -12.75 8.34 -22.41
CA LYS A 157 -13.49 8.49 -23.66
C LYS A 157 -13.60 7.17 -24.44
N GLU A 158 -12.48 6.46 -24.61
CA GLU A 158 -12.49 5.20 -25.37
C GLU A 158 -13.24 4.10 -24.61
N TYR A 159 -13.05 4.01 -23.29
CA TYR A 159 -13.75 3.03 -22.47
C TYR A 159 -15.25 3.26 -22.45
N LYS A 160 -15.70 4.51 -22.24
CA LYS A 160 -17.13 4.86 -22.30
C LYS A 160 -17.73 4.53 -23.66
N LYS A 161 -17.05 4.88 -24.75
CA LYS A 161 -17.49 4.55 -26.11
C LYS A 161 -17.69 3.03 -26.30
N ARG A 162 -16.73 2.21 -25.85
CA ARG A 162 -16.82 0.75 -25.95
C ARG A 162 -17.93 0.16 -25.06
N LEU A 163 -18.15 0.73 -23.87
CA LEU A 163 -19.28 0.36 -23.02
C LEU A 163 -20.61 0.68 -23.72
N ASP A 164 -20.77 1.86 -24.29
CA ASP A 164 -22.01 2.27 -24.96
C ASP A 164 -22.30 1.41 -26.20
N GLU A 165 -21.28 1.05 -26.98
CA GLU A 165 -21.40 0.13 -28.13
C GLU A 165 -21.90 -1.27 -27.71
N VAL A 166 -21.36 -1.81 -26.62
CA VAL A 166 -21.73 -3.14 -26.10
C VAL A 166 -23.07 -3.09 -25.34
N GLY A 167 -23.38 -1.98 -24.69
CA GLY A 167 -24.67 -1.70 -24.08
C GLY A 167 -25.79 -1.78 -25.11
N ALA A 168 -25.63 -1.08 -26.24
CA ALA A 168 -26.60 -1.10 -27.34
C ALA A 168 -26.88 -2.49 -27.94
N LEU A 169 -25.98 -3.46 -27.73
CA LEU A 169 -26.15 -4.87 -28.13
C LEU A 169 -26.89 -5.71 -27.06
N GLY A 170 -27.17 -5.13 -25.89
CA GLY A 170 -27.81 -5.78 -24.74
C GLY A 170 -26.87 -6.69 -23.95
N GLU A 171 -25.56 -6.62 -24.16
CA GLU A 171 -24.57 -7.43 -23.42
C GLU A 171 -24.31 -6.89 -22.00
N ILE A 172 -24.45 -5.58 -21.81
CA ILE A 172 -24.35 -4.88 -20.52
C ILE A 172 -25.48 -3.83 -20.43
N PRO A 173 -25.76 -3.22 -19.25
CA PRO A 173 -26.72 -2.12 -19.14
C PRO A 173 -26.33 -0.91 -19.99
N ASP A 174 -27.31 -0.25 -20.61
CA ASP A 174 -27.08 0.91 -21.50
C ASP A 174 -26.56 2.16 -20.76
N ASP A 175 -26.98 2.36 -19.51
CA ASP A 175 -26.73 3.58 -18.75
C ASP A 175 -25.80 3.34 -17.56
N LEU A 176 -24.58 2.89 -17.86
CA LEU A 176 -23.52 2.77 -16.85
C LEU A 176 -22.85 4.13 -16.61
N ALA A 177 -22.78 4.50 -15.34
CA ALA A 177 -22.02 5.64 -14.86
C ALA A 177 -20.57 5.22 -14.63
N LEU A 178 -19.63 6.01 -15.16
CA LEU A 178 -18.20 5.68 -15.19
C LEU A 178 -17.38 6.76 -14.47
N GLU A 179 -16.51 6.32 -13.58
CA GLU A 179 -15.44 7.12 -12.99
C GLU A 179 -14.08 6.53 -13.36
N VAL A 180 -13.20 7.36 -13.91
CA VAL A 180 -11.80 7.01 -14.16
C VAL A 180 -10.90 7.97 -13.39
N SER A 181 -10.07 7.42 -12.51
CA SER A 181 -9.16 8.18 -11.65
C SER A 181 -7.81 7.48 -11.52
N SER A 182 -6.88 8.08 -10.78
CA SER A 182 -5.62 7.44 -10.38
C SER A 182 -5.71 6.96 -8.92
N PRO A 183 -4.85 6.02 -8.48
CA PRO A 183 -4.77 5.69 -7.07
C PRO A 183 -4.26 6.90 -6.27
N GLY A 184 -4.92 7.18 -5.15
CA GLY A 184 -4.54 8.28 -4.28
C GLY A 184 -3.25 8.02 -3.50
N ALA A 185 -2.97 8.83 -2.49
CA ALA A 185 -1.82 8.61 -1.61
C ALA A 185 -2.11 7.59 -0.50
N GLU A 186 -3.39 7.42 -0.19
CA GLU A 186 -4.00 6.40 0.66
C GLU A 186 -3.91 4.99 0.08
N ARG A 187 -3.42 4.83 -1.16
CA ARG A 187 -3.25 3.53 -1.79
C ARG A 187 -2.45 2.58 -0.90
N LEU A 188 -2.92 1.35 -0.78
CA LEU A 188 -2.18 0.28 -0.14
C LEU A 188 -1.12 -0.26 -1.08
N LEU A 189 0.11 -0.32 -0.59
CA LEU A 189 1.24 -0.90 -1.30
C LEU A 189 1.41 -2.37 -0.91
N LYS A 190 1.34 -3.27 -1.89
CA LYS A 190 1.60 -4.71 -1.67
C LYS A 190 3.06 -4.92 -1.32
N VAL A 191 3.29 -5.70 -0.26
CA VAL A 191 4.63 -6.12 0.16
C VAL A 191 4.88 -7.53 -0.40
N PRO A 192 5.98 -7.77 -1.13
CA PRO A 192 7.06 -6.83 -1.49
C PRO A 192 6.86 -6.10 -2.84
N ASP A 193 5.82 -6.43 -3.59
CA ASP A 193 5.74 -6.14 -5.03
C ASP A 193 5.72 -4.65 -5.37
N ASP A 194 4.90 -3.85 -4.67
CA ASP A 194 4.69 -2.44 -5.01
C ASP A 194 5.73 -1.52 -4.36
N ILE A 195 6.16 -1.83 -3.13
CA ILE A 195 7.00 -0.94 -2.31
C ILE A 195 8.35 -0.60 -2.96
N SER A 196 8.85 -1.45 -3.85
CA SER A 196 10.12 -1.25 -4.54
C SER A 196 10.11 -0.03 -5.48
N ARG A 197 8.95 0.28 -6.07
CA ARG A 197 8.75 1.44 -6.96
C ARG A 197 8.91 2.76 -6.22
N PHE A 198 8.50 2.77 -4.96
CA PHE A 198 8.43 3.97 -4.13
C PHE A 198 9.60 4.09 -3.16
N LYS A 199 10.70 3.35 -3.37
CA LYS A 199 11.81 3.25 -2.39
C LYS A 199 12.43 4.57 -1.94
N GLU A 200 12.39 5.60 -2.79
CA GLU A 200 12.92 6.94 -2.50
C GLU A 200 11.89 7.84 -1.79
N MET A 201 10.66 7.37 -1.60
CA MET A 201 9.57 8.10 -0.97
C MET A 201 9.31 7.59 0.46
N PRO A 202 9.08 8.50 1.42
CA PRO A 202 8.64 8.09 2.74
C PRO A 202 7.30 7.34 2.67
N MET A 203 7.19 6.23 3.39
CA MET A 203 5.99 5.40 3.51
C MET A 203 5.62 5.27 4.98
N ARG A 204 4.33 5.27 5.28
CA ARG A 204 3.85 4.84 6.60
C ARG A 204 3.73 3.33 6.59
N VAL A 205 4.36 2.68 7.56
CA VAL A 205 4.36 1.22 7.71
C VAL A 205 3.72 0.87 9.04
N TYR A 206 2.61 0.15 9.00
CA TYR A 206 1.99 -0.50 10.15
C TYR A 206 2.43 -1.96 10.19
N TYR A 207 2.92 -2.41 11.33
CA TYR A 207 3.51 -3.74 11.48
C TYR A 207 3.34 -4.28 12.90
N THR A 208 3.50 -5.59 13.04
CA THR A 208 3.54 -6.28 14.34
C THR A 208 4.93 -6.85 14.59
N GLU A 209 5.41 -6.84 15.84
CA GLU A 209 6.75 -7.38 16.17
C GLU A 209 6.76 -8.92 16.16
N ASN A 210 5.61 -9.56 16.35
CA ASN A 210 5.42 -11.01 16.30
C ASN A 210 4.03 -11.34 15.69
N MET A 211 3.87 -12.57 15.21
CA MET A 211 2.60 -13.14 14.73
C MET A 211 1.61 -13.44 15.87
N GLU A 212 2.04 -13.35 17.13
CA GLU A 212 1.18 -13.54 18.29
C GLU A 212 0.09 -12.46 18.37
N SER A 213 -1.16 -12.88 18.52
CA SER A 213 -2.36 -12.04 18.45
C SER A 213 -2.48 -10.96 19.53
N ASN A 214 -1.59 -10.94 20.53
CA ASN A 214 -1.57 -9.95 21.61
C ASN A 214 -0.42 -8.93 21.46
N CYS A 215 0.34 -8.99 20.37
CA CYS A 215 1.42 -8.04 20.13
C CYS A 215 0.82 -6.68 19.70
N PRO A 216 1.22 -5.55 20.33
CA PRO A 216 0.73 -4.24 19.92
C PRO A 216 1.17 -3.93 18.49
N GLU A 217 0.25 -3.37 17.70
CA GLU A 217 0.60 -2.79 16.41
C GLU A 217 1.53 -1.60 16.61
N ARG A 218 2.54 -1.53 15.75
CA ARG A 218 3.49 -0.43 15.67
C ARG A 218 3.30 0.25 14.33
N ASP A 219 3.56 1.55 14.32
CA ASP A 219 3.64 2.29 13.08
C ASP A 219 4.86 3.22 13.07
N GLY A 220 5.20 3.70 11.88
CA GLY A 220 6.21 4.72 11.70
C GLY A 220 6.39 5.08 10.23
N VAL A 221 7.11 6.18 10.00
CA VAL A 221 7.41 6.66 8.64
C VAL A 221 8.82 6.27 8.25
N PHE A 222 8.96 5.47 7.20
CA PHE A 222 10.24 4.89 6.78
C PHE A 222 10.51 5.12 5.30
N LEU A 223 11.78 5.00 4.93
CA LEU A 223 12.21 4.80 3.56
C LEU A 223 12.61 3.33 3.40
N LEU A 224 12.27 2.73 2.26
CA LEU A 224 12.75 1.40 1.94
C LEU A 224 14.25 1.46 1.65
N ASP A 225 15.05 0.65 2.33
CA ASP A 225 16.50 0.58 2.11
C ASP A 225 16.85 -0.57 1.16
N SER A 226 16.29 -1.76 1.40
CA SER A 226 16.48 -2.93 0.53
C SER A 226 15.41 -4.00 0.77
N ILE A 227 15.24 -4.90 -0.21
CA ILE A 227 14.41 -6.11 -0.09
C ILE A 227 15.33 -7.33 -0.19
N GLU A 228 15.43 -8.10 0.89
CA GLU A 228 16.15 -9.37 0.96
C GLU A 228 15.19 -10.50 0.54
N LYS A 229 15.05 -10.73 -0.78
CA LYS A 229 14.06 -11.68 -1.33
C LYS A 229 14.21 -13.11 -0.79
N ASP A 230 15.44 -13.61 -0.66
CA ASP A 230 15.71 -14.98 -0.21
C ASP A 230 15.26 -15.24 1.23
N SER A 231 15.27 -14.20 2.07
CA SER A 231 14.85 -14.29 3.48
C SER A 231 13.48 -13.69 3.73
N GLU A 232 12.79 -13.22 2.68
CA GLU A 232 11.49 -12.55 2.74
C GLU A 232 11.47 -11.36 3.73
N ILE A 233 12.53 -10.54 3.73
CA ILE A 233 12.69 -9.41 4.65
C ILE A 233 12.75 -8.09 3.88
N CYS A 234 11.98 -7.10 4.32
CA CYS A 234 12.16 -5.70 3.97
C CYS A 234 13.05 -5.02 5.01
N VAL A 235 14.04 -4.27 4.55
CA VAL A 235 14.91 -3.45 5.39
C VAL A 235 14.50 -2.00 5.23
N TRP A 236 14.11 -1.37 6.32
CA TRP A 236 13.62 -0.01 6.37
C TRP A 236 14.58 0.90 7.14
N LYS A 237 14.71 2.15 6.71
CA LYS A 237 15.43 3.20 7.43
C LYS A 237 14.48 4.33 7.81
N MET A 238 14.79 5.04 8.89
CA MET A 238 13.92 6.11 9.37
C MET A 238 13.87 7.28 8.37
N ALA A 239 12.67 7.69 7.96
CA ALA A 239 12.51 8.82 7.05
C ALA A 239 12.81 10.14 7.78
N ASN A 240 13.46 11.10 7.10
CA ASN A 240 13.78 12.41 7.68
C ASN A 240 12.61 13.41 7.57
N VAL A 241 11.42 13.01 8.02
CA VAL A 241 10.18 13.83 8.01
C VAL A 241 9.95 14.50 9.36
N LYS A 242 9.10 15.55 9.41
CA LYS A 242 8.81 16.28 10.66
C LYS A 242 8.33 15.37 11.79
N GLU A 243 7.47 14.40 11.49
CA GLU A 243 6.92 13.45 12.46
C GLU A 243 7.98 12.62 13.19
N ASN A 244 9.06 12.26 12.48
CA ASN A 244 10.17 11.50 13.03
C ASN A 244 11.22 12.38 13.73
N ARG A 245 11.10 13.71 13.66
CA ARG A 245 12.03 14.63 14.30
C ARG A 245 11.58 14.90 15.73
N ASP A 246 12.55 15.14 16.60
CA ASP A 246 12.29 15.46 17.99
C ASP A 246 11.61 16.85 18.11
N PRO A 247 10.36 16.92 18.63
CA PRO A 247 9.63 18.18 18.74
C PRO A 247 10.32 19.15 19.72
N LEU A 248 10.98 18.63 20.76
CA LEU A 248 11.69 19.43 21.76
C LEU A 248 12.99 20.02 21.21
N ARG A 249 13.53 19.47 20.12
CA ARG A 249 14.75 19.95 19.47
C ARG A 249 14.49 20.89 18.29
N LYS A 250 13.31 21.52 18.24
CA LYS A 250 12.94 22.55 17.26
C LYS A 250 13.12 22.09 15.80
N GLY A 251 12.77 20.85 15.49
CA GLY A 251 12.85 20.32 14.13
C GLY A 251 14.27 20.07 13.62
N ARG A 252 15.27 19.91 14.51
CA ARG A 252 16.62 19.47 14.11
C ARG A 252 16.53 18.19 13.28
N PRO A 253 17.34 18.05 12.21
CA PRO A 253 17.42 16.82 11.45
C PRO A 253 17.80 15.63 12.34
N LEU A 254 17.50 14.42 11.84
CA LEU A 254 17.84 13.18 12.52
C LEU A 254 19.32 13.10 12.92
N SER A 255 19.57 12.59 14.13
CA SER A 255 20.93 12.30 14.58
C SER A 255 21.57 11.20 13.73
N ARG A 256 22.91 11.10 13.74
CA ARG A 256 23.63 10.03 13.03
C ARG A 256 23.12 8.64 13.40
N LYS A 257 22.93 8.38 14.70
CA LYS A 257 22.40 7.11 15.21
C LYS A 257 21.01 6.79 14.62
N GLN A 258 20.14 7.79 14.50
CA GLN A 258 18.81 7.62 13.91
C GLN A 258 18.87 7.35 12.40
N LYS A 259 19.77 8.02 11.68
CA LYS A 259 19.98 7.80 10.23
C LYS A 259 20.54 6.41 9.93
N ASP A 260 21.39 5.89 10.82
CA ASP A 260 22.03 4.58 10.67
C ASP A 260 21.14 3.43 11.18
N TRP A 261 20.05 3.74 11.89
CA TRP A 261 19.11 2.71 12.38
C TRP A 261 18.38 2.02 11.23
N ARG A 262 18.15 0.71 11.39
CA ARG A 262 17.46 -0.15 10.42
C ARG A 262 16.45 -1.04 11.11
N LEU A 263 15.26 -1.14 10.52
CA LEU A 263 14.24 -2.13 10.86
C LEU A 263 14.30 -3.25 9.83
N LYS A 264 14.54 -4.48 10.27
CA LYS A 264 14.38 -5.68 9.45
C LYS A 264 13.00 -6.26 9.74
N LEU A 265 12.14 -6.29 8.73
CA LEU A 265 10.75 -6.71 8.87
C LEU A 265 10.42 -7.82 7.85
N PRO A 266 10.13 -9.05 8.31
CA PRO A 266 9.55 -10.11 7.47
C PRO A 266 8.29 -9.64 6.72
N PHE A 267 8.08 -10.13 5.49
CA PHE A 267 6.95 -9.71 4.64
C PHE A 267 5.61 -9.87 5.35
N ASN A 268 5.40 -11.00 6.01
CA ASN A 268 4.15 -11.34 6.68
C ASN A 268 3.84 -10.51 7.95
N LEU A 269 4.80 -9.75 8.48
CA LEU A 269 4.58 -8.88 9.65
C LEU A 269 4.10 -7.47 9.27
N HIS A 270 4.05 -7.14 7.98
CA HIS A 270 3.44 -5.89 7.50
C HIS A 270 1.92 -6.03 7.56
N ARG A 271 1.25 -5.04 8.18
CA ARG A 271 -0.21 -4.95 8.24
C ARG A 271 -0.75 -4.04 7.16
N MET A 272 -0.11 -2.88 7.00
CA MET A 272 -0.51 -1.86 6.04
C MET A 272 0.70 -1.01 5.66
N VAL A 273 0.83 -0.68 4.37
CA VAL A 273 1.85 0.25 3.87
C VAL A 273 1.18 1.25 2.93
N THR A 274 1.37 2.54 3.19
CA THR A 274 0.86 3.64 2.36
C THR A 274 1.94 4.68 2.10
N LEU A 275 1.76 5.52 1.08
CA LEU A 275 2.63 6.66 0.88
C LEU A 275 2.44 7.68 2.00
N TYR A 276 3.53 8.26 2.49
CA TYR A 276 3.45 9.33 3.48
C TYR A 276 3.35 10.69 2.78
N LEU A 277 2.26 11.41 3.05
CA LEU A 277 2.11 12.80 2.66
C LEU A 277 2.41 13.72 3.85
N GLU A 278 3.29 14.69 3.62
CA GLU A 278 3.49 15.77 4.57
C GLU A 278 2.43 16.86 4.30
N TYR A 279 1.43 16.96 5.17
CA TYR A 279 0.49 18.08 5.13
C TYR A 279 1.24 19.38 5.47
N LEU A 280 1.18 20.36 4.57
CA LEU A 280 1.82 21.67 4.72
C LEU A 280 1.05 22.58 5.67
#